data_AF-L7VH76-F1
#
_entry.id   AF-L7VH76-F1
#
_cell.length_a   1.000
_cell.length_b   1.000
_cell.length_c   1.000
_cell.angle_alpha   90.00
_cell.angle_beta   90.00
_cell.angle_gamma   90.00
#
_symmetry.space_group_name_H-M   'P 1'
#
loop_
_entity.id
_entity.type
_entity.pdbx_description
1 polymer ?
#
loop_
_entity_poly.entity_id
_entity_poly.type
_entity_poly.pdbx_seq_one_letter_code
_entity_poly.pdbx_strand_id
1 'polypeptide(L)'
;MFRLNNKKVIIAVIPFIILLIAWILAMGAFAPDSGLNAVFVTVPYIFAFFAMVLSVWFQHSRVFYAVCVLLLSFAVLSSPGKLNPAVFRNGISIFIPVIFIILAVVEERGITSRHGLIKGLVFTGMVLFAVIDAGSAKPWLANLKSVEFMFRNDENVQGIPVISVFLFILCLCVLLARFMVYSSNMDMAFIGATLGCFIILHFIPFPDIMSLFSSAVFLIFVIALFEASYSLAYHDALTGVLTRRAMEQEFLRIGNRYTLAIIDVDHFKKVNDRFGHQVGDEVLRMVASCLQKYARGGKVFRYGGEEFVIIFPKKTIKEVLPVLERIRNAVQKRPFIVRSPDRPRKKPKGKLPPGGTEMVRVTVSIGIAEKNEKTRNRTDAEIIEMADKAVYQAKASGRNCIVY
;
A
#
# COMPACT_ATOMS: atom_id res chain seq x y z
N MET A 1 -14.70 -14.35 -1.57
CA MET A 1 -14.58 -13.61 -2.84
C MET A 1 -14.18 -12.18 -2.51
N PHE A 2 -12.88 -11.87 -2.52
CA PHE A 2 -12.35 -10.56 -2.17
C PHE A 2 -12.68 -9.57 -3.29
N ARG A 3 -13.70 -8.71 -3.11
CA ARG A 3 -13.92 -7.59 -4.02
C ARG A 3 -12.83 -6.55 -3.75
N LEU A 4 -11.77 -6.57 -4.56
CA LEU A 4 -10.81 -5.47 -4.63
C LEU A 4 -11.56 -4.19 -5.02
N ASN A 5 -11.42 -3.14 -4.21
CA ASN A 5 -11.95 -1.82 -4.51
C ASN A 5 -11.28 -1.31 -5.81
N ASN A 6 -12.02 -0.68 -6.73
CA ASN A 6 -11.50 -0.24 -8.03
C ASN A 6 -10.21 0.59 -7.91
N LYS A 7 -10.06 1.39 -6.85
CA LYS A 7 -8.82 2.13 -6.56
C LYS A 7 -7.61 1.23 -6.29
N LYS A 8 -7.79 0.12 -5.54
CA LYS A 8 -6.71 -0.83 -5.27
C LYS A 8 -6.26 -1.55 -6.54
N VAL A 9 -7.20 -1.84 -7.44
CA VAL A 9 -6.87 -2.44 -8.76
C VAL A 9 -6.03 -1.47 -9.59
N ILE A 10 -6.43 -0.21 -9.67
CA ILE A 10 -5.67 0.82 -10.42
C ILE A 10 -4.24 0.94 -9.88
N ILE A 11 -4.09 1.03 -8.56
CA ILE A 11 -2.79 1.17 -7.90
C ILE A 11 -1.90 -0.06 -8.14
N ALA A 12 -2.48 -1.26 -8.05
CA ALA A 12 -1.76 -2.50 -8.30
C ALA A 12 -1.21 -2.61 -9.74
N VAL A 13 -1.80 -1.90 -10.71
CA VAL A 13 -1.37 -1.93 -12.11
C VAL A 13 -0.24 -0.94 -12.41
N ILE A 14 -0.05 0.10 -11.58
CA ILE A 14 0.93 1.16 -11.78
C ILE A 14 2.35 0.62 -12.08
N PRO A 15 2.91 -0.34 -11.31
CA PRO A 15 4.26 -0.81 -11.57
C PRO A 15 4.43 -1.41 -12.97
N PHE A 16 3.42 -2.12 -13.49
CA PHE A 16 3.47 -2.73 -14.81
C PHE A 16 3.32 -1.69 -15.93
N ILE A 17 2.53 -0.65 -15.71
CA ILE A 17 2.44 0.47 -16.66
C ILE A 17 3.81 1.16 -16.77
N ILE A 18 4.50 1.40 -15.65
CA ILE A 18 5.82 2.03 -15.66
C ILE A 18 6.83 1.16 -16.41
N LEU A 19 6.84 -0.16 -16.18
CA LEU A 19 7.70 -1.08 -16.92
C LEU A 19 7.34 -1.14 -18.42
N LEU A 20 6.06 -1.09 -18.77
CA LEU A 20 5.60 -1.07 -20.16
C LEU A 20 6.05 0.22 -20.87
N ILE A 21 5.95 1.37 -20.21
CA ILE A 21 6.46 2.64 -20.74
C ILE A 21 7.98 2.55 -20.94
N ALA A 22 8.72 2.02 -19.97
CA ALA A 22 10.16 1.81 -20.09
C ALA A 22 10.51 0.91 -21.28
N TRP A 23 9.71 -0.14 -21.52
CA TRP A 23 9.87 -1.03 -22.67
C TRP A 23 9.60 -0.34 -24.01
N ILE A 24 8.52 0.44 -24.12
CA ILE A 24 8.21 1.23 -25.32
C ILE A 24 9.33 2.22 -25.62
N LEU A 25 9.82 2.92 -24.60
CA LEU A 25 10.96 3.84 -24.72
C LEU A 25 12.23 3.10 -25.14
N ALA A 26 12.50 1.91 -24.58
CA ALA A 26 13.65 1.10 -24.96
C ALA A 26 13.62 0.67 -26.42
N MET A 27 12.44 0.36 -26.98
CA MET A 27 12.31 0.07 -28.41
C MET A 27 12.53 1.32 -29.28
N GLY A 28 12.08 2.49 -28.83
CA GLY A 28 12.22 3.76 -29.56
C GLY A 28 13.61 4.40 -29.44
N ALA A 29 14.33 4.14 -28.35
CA ALA A 29 15.66 4.68 -28.06
C ALA A 29 16.79 4.06 -28.93
N PHE A 30 16.47 3.14 -29.84
CA PHE A 30 17.41 2.62 -30.84
C PHE A 30 17.85 3.67 -31.90
N ALA A 31 17.46 4.94 -31.76
CA ALA A 31 17.99 6.06 -32.53
C ALA A 31 19.20 6.69 -31.78
N PRO A 32 20.43 6.59 -32.30
CA PRO A 32 21.64 7.02 -31.60
C PRO A 32 21.77 8.54 -31.66
N ASP A 33 21.18 9.24 -30.69
CA ASP A 33 21.41 10.68 -30.49
C ASP A 33 22.30 10.92 -29.27
N SER A 34 23.52 11.40 -29.52
CA SER A 34 24.60 11.51 -28.52
C SER A 34 24.27 12.41 -27.33
N GLY A 35 23.30 13.34 -27.46
CA GLY A 35 22.88 14.24 -26.39
C GLY A 35 22.06 13.57 -25.29
N LEU A 36 21.38 12.47 -25.58
CA LEU A 36 20.51 11.77 -24.62
C LEU A 36 21.27 10.78 -23.73
N ASN A 37 22.46 10.34 -24.12
CA ASN A 37 23.26 9.35 -23.38
C ASN A 37 23.63 9.82 -21.96
N ALA A 38 24.02 11.09 -21.81
CA ALA A 38 24.34 11.66 -20.49
C ALA A 38 23.11 11.68 -19.56
N VAL A 39 21.92 11.91 -20.13
CA VAL A 39 20.65 11.89 -19.41
C VAL A 39 20.33 10.47 -18.96
N PHE A 40 20.41 9.48 -19.86
CA PHE A 40 20.11 8.08 -19.52
C PHE A 40 20.99 7.53 -18.41
N VAL A 41 22.29 7.84 -18.39
CA VAL A 41 23.20 7.39 -17.33
C VAL A 41 22.84 8.03 -15.97
N THR A 42 22.34 9.27 -15.95
CA THR A 42 22.16 10.03 -14.70
C THR A 42 20.80 9.77 -14.03
N VAL A 43 19.74 9.58 -14.81
CA VAL A 43 18.35 9.45 -14.32
C VAL A 43 18.15 8.32 -13.27
N PRO A 44 18.75 7.11 -13.41
CA PRO A 44 18.65 6.06 -12.39
C PRO A 44 19.13 6.53 -11.02
N TYR A 45 20.26 7.24 -10.97
CA TYR A 45 20.83 7.75 -9.72
C TYR A 45 19.92 8.80 -9.07
N ILE A 46 19.28 9.65 -9.86
CA ILE A 46 18.32 10.65 -9.37
C ILE A 46 17.13 9.95 -8.70
N PHE A 47 16.49 9.01 -9.39
CA PHE A 47 15.35 8.28 -8.81
C PHE A 47 15.76 7.43 -7.61
N ALA A 48 16.93 6.80 -7.64
CA ALA A 48 17.46 6.05 -6.50
C ALA A 48 17.69 6.97 -5.30
N PHE A 49 18.26 8.16 -5.50
CA PHE A 49 18.44 9.15 -4.44
C PHE A 49 17.11 9.54 -3.79
N PHE A 50 16.10 9.88 -4.59
CA PHE A 50 14.76 10.18 -4.06
C PHE A 50 14.15 8.98 -3.33
N ALA A 51 14.25 7.77 -3.88
CA ALA A 51 13.73 6.56 -3.24
C ALA A 51 14.42 6.30 -1.89
N MET A 52 15.75 6.48 -1.80
CA MET A 52 16.48 6.35 -0.54
C MET A 52 16.04 7.41 0.48
N VAL A 53 16.07 8.69 0.12
CA VAL A 53 15.70 9.80 1.03
C VAL A 53 14.28 9.62 1.56
N LEU A 54 13.31 9.33 0.67
CA LEU A 54 11.93 9.11 1.06
C LEU A 54 11.76 7.85 1.92
N SER A 55 12.51 6.78 1.63
CA SER A 55 12.46 5.55 2.44
C SER A 55 12.98 5.76 3.87
N VAL A 56 14.00 6.62 4.06
CA VAL A 56 14.49 7.02 5.38
C VAL A 56 13.45 7.91 6.06
N TRP A 57 12.95 8.93 5.37
CA TRP A 57 11.98 9.89 5.89
C TRP A 57 10.71 9.20 6.39
N PHE A 58 10.15 8.29 5.59
CA PHE A 58 8.93 7.55 5.93
C PHE A 58 9.21 6.25 6.71
N GLN A 59 10.46 6.01 7.15
CA GLN A 59 10.88 4.84 7.93
C GLN A 59 10.58 3.47 7.26
N HIS A 60 10.51 3.42 5.93
CA HIS A 60 10.28 2.19 5.17
C HIS A 60 11.60 1.45 4.91
N SER A 61 12.04 0.68 5.91
CA SER A 61 13.34 -0.03 5.86
C SER A 61 13.45 -1.05 4.72
N ARG A 62 12.35 -1.71 4.34
CA ARG A 62 12.35 -2.66 3.21
C ARG A 62 12.75 -1.98 1.90
N VAL A 63 12.17 -0.83 1.61
CA VAL A 63 12.46 -0.07 0.39
C VAL A 63 13.88 0.47 0.42
N PHE A 64 14.33 0.99 1.58
CA PHE A 64 15.70 1.50 1.74
C PHE A 64 16.74 0.45 1.34
N TYR A 65 16.68 -0.74 1.95
CA TYR A 65 17.66 -1.79 1.66
C TYR A 65 17.58 -2.31 0.22
N ALA A 66 16.36 -2.45 -0.32
CA ALA A 66 16.18 -2.83 -1.73
C ALA A 66 16.85 -1.81 -2.66
N VAL A 67 16.59 -0.52 -2.46
CA VAL A 67 17.18 0.55 -3.28
C VAL A 67 18.70 0.59 -3.15
N CYS A 68 19.26 0.44 -1.95
CA CYS A 68 20.72 0.42 -1.77
C CYS A 68 21.39 -0.73 -2.53
N VAL A 69 20.83 -1.95 -2.44
CA VAL A 69 21.37 -3.13 -3.14
C VAL A 69 21.27 -2.95 -4.65
N LEU A 70 20.14 -2.46 -5.15
CA LEU A 70 19.93 -2.24 -6.58
C LEU A 70 20.81 -1.11 -7.12
N LEU A 71 20.96 -0.01 -6.38
CA LEU A 71 21.82 1.10 -6.77
C LEU A 71 23.29 0.68 -6.84
N LEU A 72 23.76 -0.06 -5.83
CA LEU A 72 25.13 -0.60 -5.83
C LEU A 72 25.34 -1.60 -6.98
N SER A 73 24.36 -2.47 -7.24
CA SER A 73 24.42 -3.42 -8.36
C SER A 73 24.47 -2.69 -9.70
N PHE A 74 23.64 -1.67 -9.89
CA PHE A 74 23.62 -0.83 -11.09
C PHE A 74 24.94 -0.07 -11.28
N ALA A 75 25.46 0.55 -10.22
CA ALA A 75 26.72 1.29 -10.26
C ALA A 75 27.91 0.39 -10.66
N VAL A 76 27.98 -0.84 -10.13
CA VAL A 76 29.03 -1.81 -10.48
C VAL A 76 28.89 -2.29 -11.92
N LEU A 77 27.67 -2.61 -12.37
CA LEU A 77 27.42 -3.06 -13.75
C LEU A 77 27.68 -1.96 -14.79
N SER A 78 27.47 -0.69 -14.42
CA SER A 78 27.66 0.46 -15.31
C SER A 78 29.10 0.98 -15.31
N SER A 79 29.93 0.54 -14.36
CA SER A 79 31.31 1.01 -14.24
C SER A 79 32.22 0.24 -15.22
N PRO A 80 33.04 0.94 -16.02
CA PRO A 80 34.12 0.31 -16.79
C PRO A 80 35.21 -0.17 -15.82
N GLY A 81 35.03 -1.36 -15.26
CA GLY A 81 35.85 -1.91 -14.17
C GLY A 81 36.68 -3.14 -14.56
N LYS A 82 37.57 -3.54 -13.63
CA LYS A 82 38.39 -4.77 -13.69
C LYS A 82 37.62 -6.05 -13.29
N LEU A 83 36.38 -5.91 -12.81
CA LEU A 83 35.56 -7.05 -12.37
C LEU A 83 35.04 -7.80 -13.57
N ASN A 84 34.95 -9.13 -13.48
CA ASN A 84 34.29 -9.93 -14.51
C ASN A 84 32.76 -9.66 -14.48
N PRO A 85 32.19 -8.97 -15.48
CA PRO A 85 30.79 -8.53 -15.42
C PRO A 85 29.81 -9.70 -15.44
N ALA A 86 30.18 -10.81 -16.10
CA ALA A 86 29.36 -12.01 -16.17
C ALA A 86 29.26 -12.72 -14.81
N VAL A 87 30.37 -12.80 -14.08
CA VAL A 87 30.41 -13.39 -12.73
C VAL A 87 29.63 -12.53 -11.74
N PHE A 88 29.83 -11.20 -11.80
CA PHE A 88 29.07 -10.29 -10.96
C PHE A 88 27.57 -10.40 -11.23
N ARG A 89 27.15 -10.41 -12.51
CA ARG A 89 25.76 -10.67 -12.94
C ARG A 89 25.21 -11.96 -12.32
N ASN A 90 25.96 -13.05 -12.38
CA ASN A 90 25.54 -14.33 -11.82
C ASN A 90 25.26 -14.22 -10.31
N GLY A 91 26.14 -13.56 -9.56
CA GLY A 91 25.97 -13.32 -8.12
C GLY A 91 24.71 -12.51 -7.79
N ILE A 92 24.57 -11.33 -8.38
CA ILE A 92 23.41 -10.46 -8.11
C ILE A 92 22.09 -11.10 -8.59
N SER A 93 22.11 -11.93 -9.64
CA SER A 93 20.92 -12.64 -10.12
C SER A 93 20.38 -13.66 -9.10
N ILE A 94 21.23 -14.18 -8.22
CA ILE A 94 20.85 -15.04 -7.09
C ILE A 94 20.44 -14.17 -5.90
N PHE A 95 21.23 -13.14 -5.58
CA PHE A 95 21.03 -12.37 -4.35
C PHE A 95 19.82 -11.45 -4.38
N ILE A 96 19.51 -10.78 -5.49
CA ILE A 96 18.35 -9.89 -5.59
C ILE A 96 17.03 -10.59 -5.19
N PRO A 97 16.63 -11.74 -5.81
CA PRO A 97 15.39 -12.41 -5.43
C PRO A 97 15.42 -12.94 -3.99
N VAL A 98 16.55 -13.43 -3.50
CA VAL A 98 16.70 -13.87 -2.10
C VAL A 98 16.51 -12.70 -1.12
N ILE A 99 17.13 -11.56 -1.39
CA ILE A 99 16.99 -10.33 -0.61
C ILE A 99 15.53 -9.88 -0.60
N PHE A 100 14.85 -9.89 -1.75
CA PHE A 100 13.45 -9.51 -1.83
C PHE A 100 12.53 -10.45 -1.05
N ILE A 101 12.78 -11.76 -1.06
CA ILE A 101 12.06 -12.74 -0.23
C ILE A 101 12.28 -12.45 1.26
N ILE A 102 13.52 -12.23 1.70
CA ILE A 102 13.84 -11.87 3.09
C ILE A 102 13.11 -10.59 3.48
N LEU A 103 13.14 -9.57 2.63
CA LEU A 103 12.45 -8.31 2.83
C LEU A 103 10.92 -8.48 2.88
N ALA A 104 10.35 -9.44 2.14
CA ALA A 104 8.91 -9.71 2.15
C ALA A 104 8.44 -10.43 3.42
N VAL A 105 9.28 -11.29 4.00
CA VAL A 105 8.92 -12.12 5.16
C VAL A 105 9.19 -11.41 6.48
N VAL A 106 10.29 -10.66 6.59
CA VAL A 106 10.67 -10.05 7.87
C VAL A 106 9.88 -8.78 8.12
N GLU A 107 9.38 -8.63 9.35
CA GLU A 107 8.64 -7.45 9.80
C GLU A 107 9.38 -6.13 9.50
N GLU A 108 8.58 -5.12 9.17
CA GLU A 108 9.04 -3.73 9.05
C GLU A 108 9.38 -3.22 10.45
N ARG A 109 10.68 -3.14 10.73
CA ARG A 109 11.24 -2.42 11.88
C ARG A 109 12.15 -1.33 11.32
N GLY A 110 12.22 -0.20 12.02
CA GLY A 110 12.97 0.97 11.56
C GLY A 110 14.41 0.64 11.14
N ILE A 111 14.98 1.45 10.25
CA ILE A 111 16.31 1.23 9.65
C ILE A 111 17.40 1.12 10.73
N THR A 112 17.32 1.93 11.78
CA THR A 112 18.28 1.97 12.91
C THR A 112 18.00 0.92 13.99
N SER A 113 16.94 0.12 13.85
CA SER A 113 16.65 -0.94 14.82
C SER A 113 17.72 -2.05 14.74
N ARG A 114 17.94 -2.80 15.83
CA ARG A 114 18.84 -3.97 15.81
C ARG A 114 18.54 -4.95 14.65
N HIS A 115 17.26 -5.13 14.34
CA HIS A 115 16.82 -5.98 13.23
C HIS A 115 17.13 -5.35 11.87
N GLY A 116 17.01 -4.02 11.76
CA GLY A 116 17.45 -3.27 10.58
C GLY A 116 18.95 -3.43 10.33
N LEU A 117 19.78 -3.22 11.36
CA LEU A 117 21.23 -3.37 11.26
C LEU A 117 21.64 -4.79 10.82
N ILE A 118 21.02 -5.83 11.39
CA ILE A 118 21.27 -7.23 10.99
C ILE A 118 20.91 -7.44 9.51
N LYS A 119 19.77 -6.93 9.04
CA LYS A 119 19.40 -7.00 7.61
C LYS A 119 20.44 -6.30 6.74
N GLY A 120 20.86 -5.10 7.13
CA GLY A 120 21.91 -4.35 6.44
C GLY A 120 23.20 -5.15 6.31
N LEU A 121 23.68 -5.75 7.40
CA LEU A 121 24.89 -6.58 7.41
C LEU A 121 24.76 -7.80 6.48
N VAL A 122 23.62 -8.49 6.49
CA VAL A 122 23.37 -9.63 5.59
C VAL A 122 23.43 -9.19 4.12
N PHE A 123 22.78 -8.08 3.78
CA PHE A 123 22.74 -7.59 2.41
C PHE A 123 24.09 -7.08 1.92
N THR A 124 24.80 -6.32 2.76
CA THR A 124 26.17 -5.90 2.48
C THR A 124 27.08 -7.10 2.31
N GLY A 125 26.98 -8.13 3.15
CA GLY A 125 27.74 -9.37 3.02
C GLY A 125 27.50 -10.10 1.69
N MET A 126 26.24 -10.20 1.25
CA MET A 126 25.89 -10.79 -0.05
C MET A 126 26.50 -10.00 -1.22
N VAL A 127 26.39 -8.67 -1.22
CA VAL A 127 26.95 -7.85 -2.31
C VAL A 127 28.48 -7.88 -2.30
N LEU A 128 29.12 -7.80 -1.12
CA LEU A 128 30.57 -7.91 -1.00
C LEU A 128 31.07 -9.25 -1.52
N PHE A 129 30.37 -10.35 -1.20
CA PHE A 129 30.71 -11.66 -1.75
C PHE A 129 30.67 -11.67 -3.28
N ALA A 130 29.62 -11.09 -3.90
CA ALA A 130 29.54 -11.00 -5.37
C ALA A 130 30.70 -10.19 -5.96
N VAL A 131 31.07 -9.07 -5.35
CA VAL A 131 32.20 -8.23 -5.79
C VAL A 131 33.54 -8.97 -5.66
N ILE A 132 33.78 -9.62 -4.51
CA ILE A 132 35.02 -10.37 -4.25
C ILE A 132 35.15 -11.54 -5.23
N ASP A 133 34.09 -12.33 -5.42
CA ASP A 133 34.11 -13.47 -6.35
C ASP A 133 34.37 -12.99 -7.79
N ALA A 134 33.71 -11.91 -8.22
CA ALA A 134 33.90 -11.32 -9.55
C ALA A 134 35.30 -10.76 -9.81
N GLY A 135 36.06 -10.43 -8.77
CA GLY A 135 37.47 -10.00 -8.86
C GLY A 135 38.48 -11.14 -8.68
N SER A 136 38.04 -12.36 -8.38
CA SER A 136 38.92 -13.48 -8.08
C SER A 136 39.48 -14.16 -9.34
N ALA A 137 40.65 -14.78 -9.23
CA ALA A 137 41.30 -15.48 -10.35
C ALA A 137 40.55 -16.76 -10.79
N LYS A 138 39.81 -17.39 -9.88
CA LYS A 138 38.97 -18.58 -10.14
C LYS A 138 37.59 -18.36 -9.52
N PRO A 139 36.72 -17.59 -10.19
CA PRO A 139 35.42 -17.23 -9.64
C PRO A 139 34.54 -18.47 -9.49
N TRP A 140 33.94 -18.63 -8.32
CA TRP A 140 33.03 -19.75 -8.06
C TRP A 140 31.74 -19.59 -8.86
N LEU A 141 31.20 -18.36 -8.94
CA LEU A 141 29.98 -18.05 -9.68
C LEU A 141 30.14 -18.15 -11.20
N ALA A 142 31.36 -18.26 -11.73
CA ALA A 142 31.62 -18.51 -13.14
C ALA A 142 31.15 -19.91 -13.59
N ASN A 143 31.10 -20.88 -12.67
CA ASN A 143 30.74 -22.28 -12.98
C ASN A 143 29.22 -22.53 -13.06
N LEU A 144 28.41 -21.49 -12.83
CA LEU A 144 26.96 -21.61 -12.88
C LEU A 144 26.48 -21.75 -14.32
N LYS A 145 25.68 -22.78 -14.58
CA LYS A 145 25.07 -23.00 -15.90
C LYS A 145 23.99 -21.94 -16.16
N SER A 146 24.23 -21.10 -17.16
CA SER A 146 23.26 -20.15 -17.70
C SER A 146 22.21 -20.85 -18.56
N VAL A 147 20.97 -20.36 -18.51
CA VAL A 147 20.01 -20.59 -19.60
C VAL A 147 20.48 -19.73 -20.76
N GLU A 148 20.84 -20.32 -21.89
CA GLU A 148 21.14 -19.56 -23.10
C GLU A 148 19.83 -19.11 -23.74
N PHE A 149 19.71 -17.81 -23.99
CA PHE A 149 18.63 -17.23 -24.77
C PHE A 149 19.23 -16.71 -26.06
N MET A 150 18.79 -17.22 -27.21
CA MET A 150 19.21 -16.67 -28.50
C MET A 150 18.49 -15.34 -28.74
N PHE A 151 19.26 -14.25 -28.87
CA PHE A 151 18.74 -12.97 -29.30
C PHE A 151 19.49 -12.53 -30.55
N ARG A 152 18.85 -12.68 -31.73
CA ARG A 152 19.41 -12.39 -33.06
C ARG A 152 20.62 -13.30 -33.42
N ASN A 153 20.68 -13.69 -34.69
CA ASN A 153 21.48 -14.79 -35.25
C ASN A 153 23.03 -14.71 -35.13
N ASP A 154 23.67 -14.01 -34.18
CA ASP A 154 25.14 -14.11 -33.99
C ASP A 154 25.73 -13.47 -32.70
N GLU A 155 24.93 -12.90 -31.78
CA GLU A 155 25.47 -12.32 -30.53
C GLU A 155 25.07 -13.16 -29.31
N ASN A 156 26.06 -13.79 -28.66
CA ASN A 156 25.86 -14.55 -27.43
C ASN A 156 25.50 -13.60 -26.27
N VAL A 157 24.20 -13.35 -26.08
CA VAL A 157 23.70 -12.86 -24.79
C VAL A 157 23.84 -14.01 -23.79
N GLN A 158 24.92 -14.01 -23.00
CA GLN A 158 25.06 -14.95 -21.90
C GLN A 158 23.87 -14.77 -20.95
N GLY A 159 22.97 -15.76 -20.93
CA GLY A 159 21.74 -15.63 -20.18
C GLY A 159 21.91 -15.85 -18.68
N ILE A 160 20.78 -15.82 -17.98
CA ILE A 160 20.71 -15.85 -16.51
C ILE A 160 20.89 -17.29 -16.02
N PRO A 161 21.62 -17.55 -14.90
CA PRO A 161 21.73 -18.88 -14.31
C PRO A 161 20.37 -19.53 -14.05
N VAL A 162 20.24 -20.84 -14.32
CA VAL A 162 19.00 -21.60 -14.13
C VAL A 162 18.47 -21.44 -12.70
N ILE A 163 19.36 -21.53 -11.70
CA ILE A 163 19.02 -21.34 -10.30
C ILE A 163 18.41 -19.96 -10.01
N SER A 164 18.90 -18.92 -10.66
CA SER A 164 18.39 -17.57 -10.51
C SER A 164 16.97 -17.45 -11.07
N VAL A 165 16.67 -18.08 -12.22
CA VAL A 165 15.30 -18.11 -12.78
C VAL A 165 14.32 -18.73 -11.78
N PHE A 166 14.67 -19.86 -11.17
CA PHE A 166 13.85 -20.48 -10.12
C PHE A 166 13.66 -19.55 -8.91
N LEU A 167 14.70 -18.84 -8.47
CA LEU A 167 14.62 -17.90 -7.36
C LEU A 167 13.74 -16.69 -7.68
N PHE A 168 13.80 -16.15 -8.90
CA PHE A 168 12.90 -15.07 -9.34
C PHE A 168 11.44 -15.53 -9.37
N ILE A 169 11.16 -16.73 -9.88
CA ILE A 169 9.80 -17.32 -9.86
C ILE A 169 9.32 -17.50 -8.41
N LEU A 170 10.17 -18.06 -7.54
CA LEU A 170 9.85 -18.23 -6.13
C LEU A 170 9.56 -16.88 -5.45
N CYS A 171 10.37 -15.86 -5.72
CA CYS A 171 10.17 -14.50 -5.21
C CYS A 171 8.81 -13.93 -5.63
N LEU A 172 8.46 -14.04 -6.92
CA LEU A 172 7.16 -13.61 -7.43
C LEU A 172 6.01 -14.36 -6.76
N CYS A 173 6.11 -15.69 -6.60
CA CYS A 173 5.09 -16.49 -5.91
C CYS A 173 4.90 -16.05 -4.45
N VAL A 174 5.99 -15.83 -3.71
CA VAL A 174 5.94 -15.35 -2.32
C VAL A 174 5.27 -13.98 -2.23
N LEU A 175 5.68 -13.03 -3.09
CA LEU A 175 5.11 -11.68 -3.10
C LEU A 175 3.63 -11.68 -3.53
N LEU A 176 3.25 -12.48 -4.52
CA LEU A 176 1.85 -12.62 -4.94
C LEU A 176 0.99 -13.24 -3.85
N ALA A 177 1.45 -14.30 -3.19
CA ALA A 177 0.75 -14.90 -2.06
C ALA A 177 0.56 -13.89 -0.93
N ARG A 178 1.59 -13.12 -0.62
CA ARG A 178 1.53 -12.06 0.39
C ARG A 178 0.55 -10.95 0.00
N PHE A 179 0.55 -10.51 -1.26
CA PHE A 179 -0.42 -9.55 -1.77
C PHE A 179 -1.87 -10.06 -1.65
N MET A 180 -2.11 -11.35 -1.96
CA MET A 180 -3.44 -11.95 -1.82
C MET A 180 -3.94 -11.97 -0.37
N VAL A 181 -3.03 -12.10 0.60
CA VAL A 181 -3.37 -12.14 2.04
C VAL A 181 -3.52 -10.74 2.64
N TYR A 182 -2.55 -9.84 2.37
CA TYR A 182 -2.45 -8.55 3.05
C TYR A 182 -2.95 -7.37 2.19
N SER A 183 -3.09 -7.55 0.87
CA SER A 183 -3.49 -6.50 -0.08
C SER A 183 -2.70 -5.20 0.09
N SER A 184 -1.38 -5.33 0.31
CA SER A 184 -0.45 -4.21 0.48
C SER A 184 0.08 -3.76 -0.88
N ASN A 185 -0.04 -2.47 -1.16
CA ASN A 185 0.42 -1.89 -2.43
C ASN A 185 1.96 -1.90 -2.54
N MET A 186 2.66 -1.93 -1.40
CA MET A 186 4.11 -2.09 -1.38
C MET A 186 4.54 -3.44 -1.97
N ASP A 187 3.77 -4.51 -1.77
CA ASP A 187 4.12 -5.82 -2.33
C ASP A 187 3.99 -5.82 -3.87
N MET A 188 3.06 -5.03 -4.43
CA MET A 188 2.98 -4.82 -5.89
C MET A 188 4.19 -4.06 -6.43
N ALA A 189 4.72 -3.10 -5.68
CA ALA A 189 5.96 -2.40 -6.04
C ALA A 189 7.16 -3.38 -6.08
N PHE A 190 7.27 -4.28 -5.11
CA PHE A 190 8.30 -5.33 -5.11
C PHE A 190 8.11 -6.34 -6.25
N ILE A 191 6.87 -6.68 -6.64
CA ILE A 191 6.61 -7.53 -7.82
C ILE A 191 7.09 -6.83 -9.09
N GLY A 192 6.74 -5.56 -9.30
CA GLY A 192 7.22 -4.77 -10.42
C GLY A 192 8.74 -4.65 -10.43
N ALA A 193 9.36 -4.36 -9.28
CA ALA A 193 10.81 -4.32 -9.15
C ALA A 193 11.46 -5.68 -9.49
N THR A 194 10.88 -6.80 -9.05
CA THR A 194 11.37 -8.15 -9.35
C THR A 194 11.40 -8.42 -10.86
N LEU A 195 10.32 -8.05 -11.58
CA LEU A 195 10.25 -8.18 -13.04
C LEU A 195 11.24 -7.24 -13.73
N GLY A 196 11.34 -5.98 -13.28
CA GLY A 196 12.29 -5.01 -13.80
C GLY A 196 13.73 -5.49 -13.63
N CYS A 197 14.10 -6.03 -12.46
CA CYS A 197 15.42 -6.61 -12.21
C CYS A 197 15.72 -7.80 -13.12
N PHE A 198 14.74 -8.67 -13.37
CA PHE A 198 14.93 -9.79 -14.30
C PHE A 198 15.25 -9.29 -15.73
N ILE A 199 14.54 -8.26 -16.20
CA ILE A 199 14.77 -7.62 -17.50
C ILE A 199 16.17 -6.96 -17.53
N ILE A 200 16.53 -6.18 -16.50
CA ILE A 200 17.85 -5.54 -16.35
C ILE A 200 18.98 -6.58 -16.50
N LEU A 201 18.87 -7.71 -15.81
CA LEU A 201 19.90 -8.75 -15.82
C LEU A 201 20.02 -9.47 -17.17
N HIS A 202 18.95 -9.52 -17.95
CA HIS A 202 18.95 -10.10 -19.29
C HIS A 202 19.58 -9.15 -20.32
N PHE A 203 19.34 -7.85 -20.21
CA PHE A 203 19.79 -6.82 -21.17
C PHE A 203 21.02 -6.03 -20.73
N ILE A 204 21.89 -6.59 -19.88
CA ILE A 204 23.13 -5.93 -19.43
C ILE A 204 24.02 -5.41 -20.58
N PRO A 205 24.17 -6.12 -21.72
CA PRO A 205 24.96 -5.62 -22.85
C PRO A 205 24.43 -4.31 -23.46
N PHE A 206 23.22 -3.88 -23.11
CA PHE A 206 22.55 -2.68 -23.63
C PHE A 206 22.39 -1.63 -22.50
N PRO A 207 23.36 -0.71 -22.32
CA PRO A 207 23.36 0.25 -21.21
C PRO A 207 22.11 1.13 -21.15
N ASP A 208 21.53 1.48 -22.31
CA ASP A 208 20.33 2.33 -22.39
C ASP A 208 19.11 1.60 -21.83
N ILE A 209 18.93 0.32 -22.18
CA ILE A 209 17.86 -0.53 -21.65
C ILE A 209 18.06 -0.72 -20.14
N MET A 210 19.30 -1.00 -19.71
CA MET A 210 19.64 -1.14 -18.30
C MET A 210 19.28 0.11 -17.50
N SER A 211 19.60 1.29 -18.03
CA SER A 211 19.33 2.59 -17.38
C SER A 211 17.84 2.92 -17.35
N LEU A 212 17.10 2.70 -18.45
CA LEU A 212 15.66 2.88 -18.50
C LEU A 212 14.92 2.02 -17.49
N PHE A 213 15.24 0.72 -17.44
CA PHE A 213 14.60 -0.19 -16.49
C PHE A 213 15.02 0.07 -15.04
N SER A 214 16.28 0.45 -14.78
CA SER A 214 16.71 0.84 -13.43
C SER A 214 15.95 2.09 -12.95
N SER A 215 15.79 3.08 -13.83
CA SER A 215 14.98 4.27 -13.57
C SER A 215 13.52 3.91 -13.26
N ALA A 216 12.94 3.00 -14.05
CA ALA A 216 11.58 2.51 -13.85
C ALA A 216 11.42 1.82 -12.48
N VAL A 217 12.36 0.96 -12.09
CA VAL A 217 12.33 0.26 -10.80
C VAL A 217 12.43 1.25 -9.63
N PHE A 218 13.35 2.23 -9.69
CA PHE A 218 13.43 3.24 -8.65
C PHE A 218 12.20 4.14 -8.59
N LEU A 219 11.62 4.51 -9.74
CA LEU A 219 10.39 5.29 -9.81
C LEU A 219 9.19 4.51 -9.23
N ILE A 220 9.11 3.20 -9.44
CA ILE A 220 8.12 2.32 -8.82
C ILE A 220 8.21 2.43 -7.29
N PHE A 221 9.41 2.40 -6.71
CA PHE A 221 9.59 2.57 -5.27
C PHE A 221 9.22 3.98 -4.79
N VAL A 222 9.60 5.04 -5.51
CA VAL A 222 9.22 6.42 -5.18
C VAL A 222 7.69 6.56 -5.12
N ILE A 223 6.98 6.08 -6.14
CA ILE A 223 5.51 6.17 -6.19
C ILE A 223 4.89 5.35 -5.06
N ALA A 224 5.38 4.14 -4.79
CA ALA A 224 4.89 3.29 -3.72
C ALA A 224 5.08 3.93 -2.32
N LEU A 225 6.20 4.62 -2.10
CA LEU A 225 6.45 5.36 -0.85
C LEU A 225 5.48 6.52 -0.66
N PHE A 226 5.24 7.32 -1.71
CA PHE A 226 4.25 8.39 -1.66
C PHE A 226 2.85 7.86 -1.38
N GLU A 227 2.49 6.75 -2.02
CA GLU A 227 1.17 6.15 -1.90
C GLU A 227 0.94 5.56 -0.50
N ALA A 228 1.95 4.89 0.07
CA ALA A 228 1.92 4.40 1.45
C ALA A 228 1.76 5.56 2.46
N SER A 229 2.55 6.62 2.29
CA SER A 229 2.47 7.82 3.13
C SER A 229 1.12 8.53 3.01
N TYR A 230 0.60 8.66 1.79
CA TYR A 230 -0.71 9.24 1.53
C TYR A 230 -1.82 8.41 2.18
N SER A 231 -1.79 7.08 2.04
CA SER A 231 -2.79 6.21 2.65
C SER A 231 -2.83 6.35 4.17
N LEU A 232 -1.67 6.47 4.84
CA LEU A 232 -1.59 6.63 6.29
C LEU A 232 -2.15 7.98 6.76
N ALA A 233 -1.99 9.03 5.96
CA ALA A 233 -2.49 10.37 6.31
C ALA A 233 -4.01 10.53 6.10
N TYR A 234 -4.57 9.87 5.08
CA TYR A 234 -5.95 10.11 4.63
C TYR A 234 -6.94 8.99 4.96
N HIS A 235 -6.48 7.79 5.35
CA HIS A 235 -7.33 6.68 5.77
C HIS A 235 -7.11 6.30 7.23
N ASP A 236 -8.20 6.09 7.95
CA ASP A 236 -8.18 5.63 9.33
C ASP A 236 -7.74 4.16 9.39
N ALA A 237 -6.69 3.86 10.16
CA ALA A 237 -6.08 2.53 10.21
C ALA A 237 -7.03 1.45 10.78
N LEU A 238 -7.96 1.82 11.66
CA LEU A 238 -8.89 0.87 12.27
C LEU A 238 -10.03 0.49 11.32
N THR A 239 -10.66 1.49 10.71
CA THR A 239 -11.94 1.35 9.99
C THR A 239 -11.81 1.43 8.48
N GLY A 240 -10.69 1.95 7.96
CA GLY A 240 -10.42 2.13 6.53
C GLY A 240 -11.20 3.28 5.86
N VAL A 241 -12.06 3.99 6.60
CA VAL A 241 -12.73 5.22 6.10
C VAL A 241 -11.74 6.38 6.06
N LEU A 242 -12.16 7.53 5.54
CA LEU A 242 -11.29 8.70 5.45
C LEU A 242 -11.06 9.34 6.83
N THR A 243 -9.91 9.95 7.07
CA THR A 243 -9.60 10.64 8.35
C THR A 243 -10.26 12.01 8.44
N ARG A 244 -10.27 12.61 9.64
CA ARG A 244 -10.62 14.03 9.82
C ARG A 244 -9.82 14.97 8.91
N ARG A 245 -8.52 14.71 8.73
CA ARG A 245 -7.67 15.50 7.81
C ARG A 245 -8.15 15.41 6.36
N ALA A 246 -8.61 14.24 5.93
CA ALA A 246 -9.21 14.05 4.61
C ALA A 246 -10.54 14.80 4.44
N MET A 247 -11.30 14.96 5.54
CA MET A 247 -12.54 15.74 5.56
C MET A 247 -12.27 17.23 5.37
N GLU A 248 -11.29 17.78 6.08
CA GLU A 248 -10.87 19.19 5.94
C GLU A 248 -10.46 19.53 4.50
N GLN A 249 -9.74 18.61 3.85
CA GLN A 249 -9.39 18.72 2.43
C GLN A 249 -10.60 18.60 1.50
N GLU A 250 -11.62 17.82 1.87
CA GLU A 250 -12.84 17.70 1.09
C GLU A 250 -13.65 19.01 1.09
N PHE A 251 -13.68 19.75 2.20
CA PHE A 251 -14.36 21.05 2.26
C PHE A 251 -13.80 22.06 1.25
N LEU A 252 -12.47 22.07 1.08
CA LEU A 252 -11.80 22.90 0.07
C LEU A 252 -12.24 22.56 -1.36
N ARG A 253 -12.70 21.32 -1.60
CA ARG A 253 -13.05 20.80 -2.93
C ARG A 253 -14.53 20.92 -3.28
N ILE A 254 -15.43 20.76 -2.31
CA ILE A 254 -16.88 20.67 -2.55
C ILE A 254 -17.58 22.03 -2.66
N GLY A 255 -16.91 23.12 -2.23
CA GLY A 255 -17.43 24.47 -2.27
C GLY A 255 -18.58 24.70 -1.27
N ASN A 256 -19.44 25.69 -1.55
CA ASN A 256 -20.43 26.20 -0.59
C ASN A 256 -21.80 25.48 -0.60
N ARG A 257 -21.93 24.33 -1.27
CA ARG A 257 -23.20 23.59 -1.32
C ARG A 257 -23.01 22.12 -1.00
N TYR A 258 -23.38 21.72 0.20
CA TYR A 258 -23.31 20.33 0.67
C TYR A 258 -24.25 20.10 1.86
N THR A 259 -24.57 18.83 2.11
CA THR A 259 -25.17 18.41 3.38
C THR A 259 -24.17 17.56 4.15
N LEU A 260 -24.02 17.82 5.45
CA LEU A 260 -23.15 17.11 6.36
C LEU A 260 -24.00 16.38 7.40
N ALA A 261 -23.66 15.12 7.67
CA ALA A 261 -24.25 14.35 8.75
C ALA A 261 -23.16 13.89 9.71
N ILE A 262 -23.29 14.21 11.00
CA ILE A 262 -22.48 13.64 12.09
C ILE A 262 -23.25 12.43 12.62
N ILE A 263 -22.54 11.31 12.76
CA ILE A 263 -23.07 10.04 13.24
C ILE A 263 -22.25 9.63 14.46
N ASP A 264 -22.92 9.42 15.57
CA ASP A 264 -22.32 8.98 16.83
C ASP A 264 -22.86 7.61 17.24
N VAL A 265 -21.98 6.72 17.69
CA VAL A 265 -22.36 5.36 18.12
C VAL A 265 -22.90 5.40 19.54
N ASP A 266 -24.19 5.08 19.68
CA ASP A 266 -24.88 5.15 20.94
C ASP A 266 -24.29 4.16 21.97
N HIS A 267 -24.04 4.67 23.17
CA HIS A 267 -23.54 3.89 24.31
C HIS A 267 -22.20 3.15 24.03
N PHE A 268 -21.36 3.67 23.13
CA PHE A 268 -20.08 3.03 22.80
C PHE A 268 -19.17 2.82 24.02
N LYS A 269 -19.10 3.79 24.93
CA LYS A 269 -18.39 3.62 26.22
C LYS A 269 -18.85 2.39 27.00
N LYS A 270 -20.16 2.11 27.07
CA LYS A 270 -20.69 0.91 27.75
C LYS A 270 -20.26 -0.39 27.05
N VAL A 271 -20.09 -0.36 25.73
CA VAL A 271 -19.57 -1.50 24.98
C VAL A 271 -18.10 -1.75 25.37
N ASN A 272 -17.28 -0.71 25.40
CA ASN A 272 -15.88 -0.83 25.84
C ASN A 272 -15.76 -1.30 27.29
N ASP A 273 -16.53 -0.70 28.19
CA ASP A 273 -16.49 -1.04 29.62
C ASP A 273 -16.91 -2.49 29.88
N ARG A 274 -17.84 -3.04 29.08
CA ARG A 274 -18.36 -4.40 29.25
C ARG A 274 -17.57 -5.47 28.50
N PHE A 275 -17.11 -5.18 27.29
CA PHE A 275 -16.52 -6.18 26.38
C PHE A 275 -15.04 -5.93 26.06
N GLY A 276 -14.47 -4.85 26.56
CA GLY A 276 -13.11 -4.42 26.28
C GLY A 276 -12.95 -3.71 24.94
N HIS A 277 -11.84 -2.97 24.82
CA HIS A 277 -11.55 -2.14 23.65
C HIS A 277 -11.44 -2.93 22.33
N GLN A 278 -11.00 -4.19 22.36
CA GLN A 278 -10.91 -5.01 21.15
C GLN A 278 -12.29 -5.24 20.51
N VAL A 279 -13.32 -5.48 21.33
CA VAL A 279 -14.71 -5.63 20.84
C VAL A 279 -15.25 -4.28 20.37
N GLY A 280 -14.94 -3.20 21.07
CA GLY A 280 -15.26 -1.83 20.60
C GLY A 280 -14.68 -1.53 19.22
N ASP A 281 -13.42 -1.89 18.98
CA ASP A 281 -12.76 -1.74 17.69
C ASP A 281 -13.47 -2.52 16.57
N GLU A 282 -13.91 -3.75 16.85
CA GLU A 282 -14.69 -4.55 15.90
C GLU A 282 -16.07 -3.95 15.62
N VAL A 283 -16.71 -3.36 16.64
CA VAL A 283 -17.97 -2.62 16.48
C VAL A 283 -17.76 -1.40 15.58
N LEU A 284 -16.69 -0.62 15.76
CA LEU A 284 -16.39 0.52 14.89
C LEU A 284 -16.14 0.10 13.44
N ARG A 285 -15.40 -1.00 13.21
CA ARG A 285 -15.22 -1.56 11.86
C ARG A 285 -16.55 -1.95 11.22
N MET A 286 -17.46 -2.56 11.98
CA MET A 286 -18.79 -2.93 11.51
C MET A 286 -19.62 -1.69 11.15
N VAL A 287 -19.64 -0.66 12.00
CA VAL A 287 -20.35 0.60 11.76
C VAL A 287 -19.80 1.25 10.50
N ALA A 288 -18.49 1.45 10.41
CA ALA A 288 -17.83 2.01 9.24
C ALA A 288 -18.15 1.27 7.93
N SER A 289 -18.12 -0.07 7.96
CA SER A 289 -18.53 -0.92 6.83
C SER A 289 -19.99 -0.68 6.42
N CYS A 290 -20.88 -0.48 7.40
CA CYS A 290 -22.27 -0.14 7.14
C CYS A 290 -22.40 1.24 6.48
N LEU A 291 -21.73 2.26 7.04
CA LEU A 291 -21.72 3.61 6.49
C LEU A 291 -21.25 3.61 5.04
N GLN A 292 -20.08 3.02 4.75
CA GLN A 292 -19.52 2.96 3.40
C GLN A 292 -20.45 2.25 2.41
N LYS A 293 -21.12 1.18 2.84
CA LYS A 293 -22.03 0.41 1.98
C LYS A 293 -23.28 1.21 1.60
N TYR A 294 -23.82 2.01 2.51
CA TYR A 294 -25.13 2.65 2.32
C TYR A 294 -25.07 4.15 2.01
N ALA A 295 -23.94 4.84 2.24
CA ALA A 295 -23.73 6.27 1.99
C ALA A 295 -23.61 6.66 0.51
N ARG A 296 -24.59 6.28 -0.31
CA ARG A 296 -24.57 6.54 -1.76
C ARG A 296 -24.56 8.05 -2.06
N GLY A 297 -23.53 8.48 -2.78
CA GLY A 297 -23.31 9.89 -3.13
C GLY A 297 -22.82 10.75 -1.97
N GLY A 298 -22.33 10.13 -0.89
CA GLY A 298 -21.60 10.80 0.18
C GLY A 298 -20.24 10.15 0.41
N LYS A 299 -19.34 10.86 1.10
CA LYS A 299 -18.05 10.35 1.56
C LYS A 299 -18.06 10.20 3.07
N VAL A 300 -17.58 9.05 3.55
CA VAL A 300 -17.55 8.71 4.98
C VAL A 300 -16.16 9.01 5.55
N PHE A 301 -16.16 9.72 6.67
CA PHE A 301 -14.97 10.10 7.43
C PHE A 301 -15.12 9.63 8.88
N ARG A 302 -14.00 9.35 9.55
CA ARG A 302 -13.94 9.18 11.00
C ARG A 302 -13.45 10.50 11.60
N TYR A 303 -14.31 11.13 12.39
CA TYR A 303 -14.09 12.46 12.95
C TYR A 303 -13.43 12.40 14.33
N GLY A 304 -13.86 11.43 15.14
CA GLY A 304 -13.40 11.20 16.51
C GLY A 304 -13.33 9.69 16.84
N GLY A 305 -13.24 9.38 18.13
CA GLY A 305 -13.12 8.00 18.62
C GLY A 305 -14.27 7.10 18.13
N GLU A 306 -15.51 7.53 18.39
CA GLU A 306 -16.76 6.83 18.02
C GLU A 306 -17.63 7.61 17.02
N GLU A 307 -17.11 8.74 16.52
CA GLU A 307 -17.84 9.68 15.68
C GLU A 307 -17.42 9.58 14.22
N PHE A 308 -18.42 9.53 13.35
CA PHE A 308 -18.27 9.52 11.90
C PHE A 308 -18.96 10.73 11.29
N VAL A 309 -18.45 11.15 10.14
CA VAL A 309 -19.06 12.22 9.35
C VAL A 309 -19.34 11.71 7.95
N ILE A 310 -20.49 12.07 7.38
CA ILE A 310 -20.77 11.88 5.97
C ILE A 310 -21.01 13.23 5.31
N ILE A 311 -20.24 13.53 4.27
CA ILE A 311 -20.42 14.71 3.45
C ILE A 311 -21.07 14.32 2.13
N PHE A 312 -22.19 14.95 1.80
CA PHE A 312 -22.93 14.81 0.55
C PHE A 312 -22.81 16.09 -0.29
N PRO A 313 -21.90 16.13 -1.29
CA PRO A 313 -21.72 17.30 -2.13
C PRO A 313 -22.98 17.58 -2.94
N LYS A 314 -23.38 18.86 -3.01
CA LYS A 314 -24.51 19.36 -3.82
C LYS A 314 -25.85 18.68 -3.54
N LYS A 315 -26.05 18.09 -2.36
CA LYS A 315 -27.33 17.54 -1.92
C LYS A 315 -27.93 18.37 -0.80
N THR A 316 -29.25 18.35 -0.71
CA THR A 316 -30.08 18.93 0.37
C THR A 316 -30.40 17.89 1.45
N ILE A 317 -30.87 18.34 2.62
CA ILE A 317 -31.33 17.47 3.71
C ILE A 317 -32.38 16.47 3.20
N LYS A 318 -33.38 16.94 2.43
CA LYS A 318 -34.45 16.10 1.89
C LYS A 318 -33.93 14.94 1.04
N GLU A 319 -32.87 15.16 0.27
CA GLU A 319 -32.27 14.14 -0.59
C GLU A 319 -31.43 13.13 0.17
N VAL A 320 -30.83 13.51 1.30
CA VAL A 320 -29.96 12.63 2.09
C VAL A 320 -30.70 11.88 3.19
N LEU A 321 -31.84 12.39 3.67
CA LEU A 321 -32.63 11.76 4.73
C LEU A 321 -32.95 10.27 4.48
N PRO A 322 -33.43 9.85 3.29
CA PRO A 322 -33.68 8.43 3.02
C PRO A 322 -32.41 7.57 3.09
N VAL A 323 -31.26 8.14 2.74
CA VAL A 323 -29.96 7.45 2.79
C VAL A 323 -29.52 7.26 4.23
N LEU A 324 -29.63 8.32 5.05
CA LEU A 324 -29.26 8.30 6.46
C LEU A 324 -30.20 7.40 7.28
N GLU A 325 -31.50 7.40 6.97
CA GLU A 325 -32.46 6.51 7.62
C GLU A 325 -32.18 5.04 7.29
N ARG A 326 -31.78 4.74 6.04
CA ARG A 326 -31.32 3.40 5.67
C ARG A 326 -30.04 3.01 6.43
N ILE A 327 -29.10 3.95 6.60
CA ILE A 327 -27.88 3.73 7.38
C ILE A 327 -28.23 3.40 8.84
N ARG A 328 -29.04 4.24 9.49
CA ARG A 328 -29.47 4.07 10.88
C ARG A 328 -30.11 2.70 11.10
N ASN A 329 -31.07 2.35 10.25
CA ASN A 329 -31.73 1.04 10.29
C ASN A 329 -30.78 -0.12 10.03
N ALA A 330 -29.82 0.03 9.12
CA ALA A 330 -28.85 -1.03 8.81
C ALA A 330 -27.85 -1.26 9.95
N VAL A 331 -27.44 -0.22 10.68
CA VAL A 331 -26.63 -0.37 11.90
C VAL A 331 -27.44 -1.06 12.99
N GLN A 332 -28.65 -0.57 13.29
CA GLN A 332 -29.54 -1.14 14.31
C GLN A 332 -29.84 -2.63 14.09
N LYS A 333 -30.04 -3.04 12.83
CA LYS A 333 -30.40 -4.42 12.46
C LYS A 333 -29.21 -5.37 12.39
N ARG A 334 -27.97 -4.90 12.51
CA ARG A 334 -26.77 -5.72 12.34
C ARG A 334 -26.26 -6.18 13.72
N PRO A 335 -26.56 -7.42 14.16
CA PRO A 335 -26.02 -7.94 15.41
C PRO A 335 -24.51 -8.15 15.26
N PHE A 336 -23.76 -7.72 16.28
CA PHE A 336 -22.36 -8.05 16.42
C PHE A 336 -22.22 -9.25 17.36
N ILE A 337 -21.64 -10.34 16.88
CA ILE A 337 -21.46 -11.56 17.67
C ILE A 337 -20.08 -11.53 18.32
N VAL A 338 -20.03 -11.42 19.64
CA VAL A 338 -18.77 -11.50 20.39
C VAL A 338 -18.30 -12.95 20.37
N ARG A 339 -17.09 -13.18 19.87
CA ARG A 339 -16.49 -14.51 19.83
C ARG A 339 -15.84 -14.81 21.17
N SER A 340 -16.26 -15.86 21.86
CA SER A 340 -15.57 -16.31 23.08
C SER A 340 -14.13 -16.76 22.75
N PRO A 341 -13.14 -16.46 23.61
CA PRO A 341 -11.74 -16.87 23.43
C PRO A 341 -11.55 -18.38 23.27
N ASP A 342 -12.37 -19.21 23.93
CA ASP A 342 -12.20 -20.67 24.01
C ASP A 342 -12.72 -21.47 22.81
N ARG A 343 -13.01 -20.82 21.67
CA ARG A 343 -13.48 -21.55 20.48
C ARG A 343 -12.29 -22.05 19.64
N PRO A 344 -12.17 -23.37 19.36
CA PRO A 344 -11.09 -23.90 18.54
C PRO A 344 -11.11 -23.31 17.11
N ARG A 345 -9.93 -22.95 16.58
CA ARG A 345 -9.75 -22.42 15.21
C ARG A 345 -10.26 -23.37 14.10
N LYS A 346 -10.36 -24.66 14.39
CA LYS A 346 -10.97 -25.68 13.52
C LYS A 346 -12.38 -25.99 14.01
N LYS A 347 -13.33 -26.08 13.06
CA LYS A 347 -14.72 -26.50 13.33
C LYS A 347 -14.67 -27.90 13.97
N PRO A 348 -15.04 -28.06 15.26
CA PRO A 348 -14.97 -29.36 15.91
C PRO A 348 -15.97 -30.31 15.24
N LYS A 349 -15.60 -31.58 15.09
CA LYS A 349 -16.50 -32.65 14.64
C LYS A 349 -17.43 -33.03 15.80
N GLY A 350 -18.38 -32.15 16.15
CA GLY A 350 -19.31 -32.37 17.25
C GLY A 350 -20.20 -31.15 17.55
N LYS A 351 -21.25 -31.34 18.34
CA LYS A 351 -22.06 -30.23 18.88
C LYS A 351 -21.17 -29.37 19.77
N LEU A 352 -21.09 -28.06 19.49
CA LEU A 352 -20.37 -27.14 20.34
C LEU A 352 -20.99 -27.13 21.75
N PRO A 353 -20.18 -27.02 22.82
CA PRO A 353 -20.70 -26.62 24.12
C PRO A 353 -21.45 -25.28 23.96
N PRO A 354 -22.47 -24.99 24.78
CA PRO A 354 -23.16 -23.70 24.77
C PRO A 354 -22.23 -22.60 25.33
N GLY A 355 -21.17 -22.25 24.59
CA GLY A 355 -20.40 -21.04 24.84
C GLY A 355 -21.28 -19.86 24.46
N GLY A 356 -21.68 -19.09 25.48
CA GLY A 356 -22.60 -17.96 25.37
C GLY A 356 -22.20 -17.04 24.23
N THR A 357 -22.95 -17.10 23.13
CA THR A 357 -22.74 -16.23 21.98
C THR A 357 -23.41 -14.90 22.30
N GLU A 358 -22.72 -14.02 23.02
CA GLU A 358 -23.31 -12.75 23.41
C GLU A 358 -23.41 -11.82 22.18
N MET A 359 -24.62 -11.34 21.91
CA MET A 359 -24.88 -10.42 20.82
C MET A 359 -24.84 -8.99 21.33
N VAL A 360 -23.91 -8.21 20.79
CA VAL A 360 -23.86 -6.76 20.97
C VAL A 360 -24.72 -6.11 19.89
N ARG A 361 -25.68 -5.30 20.31
CA ARG A 361 -26.46 -4.42 19.43
C ARG A 361 -26.08 -2.99 19.72
N VAL A 362 -25.79 -2.25 18.67
CA VAL A 362 -25.51 -0.81 18.74
C VAL A 362 -26.47 -0.07 17.83
N THR A 363 -26.79 1.15 18.22
CA THR A 363 -27.54 2.11 17.40
C THR A 363 -26.67 3.34 17.16
N VAL A 364 -27.16 4.23 16.31
CA VAL A 364 -26.49 5.50 16.03
C VAL A 364 -27.47 6.65 16.09
N SER A 365 -27.02 7.76 16.66
CA SER A 365 -27.70 9.05 16.60
C SER A 365 -27.06 9.93 15.52
N ILE A 366 -27.90 10.58 14.71
CA ILE A 366 -27.45 11.34 13.53
C ILE A 366 -27.94 12.78 13.64
N GLY A 367 -27.01 13.73 13.54
CA GLY A 367 -27.29 15.15 13.40
C GLY A 367 -26.91 15.61 11.99
N ILE A 368 -27.77 16.40 11.35
CA ILE A 368 -27.55 16.86 9.97
C ILE A 368 -27.50 18.39 9.95
N ALA A 369 -26.64 18.95 9.10
CA ALA A 369 -26.66 20.36 8.75
C ALA A 369 -26.45 20.55 7.24
N GLU A 370 -27.11 21.55 6.68
CA GLU A 370 -26.99 21.90 5.26
C GLU A 370 -26.26 23.23 5.09
N LYS A 371 -25.26 23.23 4.20
CA LYS A 371 -24.67 24.45 3.65
C LYS A 371 -25.34 24.75 2.31
N ASN A 372 -26.14 25.82 2.28
CA ASN A 372 -26.87 26.28 1.10
C ASN A 372 -26.76 27.82 0.98
N GLU A 373 -27.53 28.42 0.08
CA GLU A 373 -27.49 29.88 -0.14
C GLU A 373 -27.78 30.69 1.12
N LYS A 374 -28.70 30.21 1.97
CA LYS A 374 -29.07 30.90 3.22
C LYS A 374 -27.97 30.83 4.27
N THR A 375 -27.17 29.76 4.26
CA THR A 375 -26.05 29.56 5.18
C THR A 375 -24.69 29.77 4.50
N ARG A 376 -24.64 30.40 3.32
CA ARG A 376 -23.42 30.58 2.53
C ARG A 376 -22.32 31.34 3.27
N ASN A 377 -22.72 32.30 4.11
CA ASN A 377 -21.80 33.11 4.92
C ASN A 377 -21.25 32.35 6.13
N ARG A 378 -21.81 31.18 6.47
CA ARG A 378 -21.30 30.35 7.55
C ARG A 378 -20.06 29.58 7.11
N THR A 379 -19.06 29.57 7.97
CA THR A 379 -17.86 28.76 7.86
C THR A 379 -18.20 27.27 7.96
N ASP A 380 -17.32 26.40 7.47
CA ASP A 380 -17.54 24.95 7.58
C ASP A 380 -17.53 24.48 9.05
N ALA A 381 -16.80 25.18 9.92
CA ALA A 381 -16.80 24.94 11.37
C ALA A 381 -18.19 25.19 11.99
N GLU A 382 -18.86 26.29 11.62
CA GLU A 382 -20.23 26.57 12.09
C GLU A 382 -21.24 25.54 11.58
N ILE A 383 -21.09 25.03 10.36
CA ILE A 383 -21.95 23.96 9.83
C ILE A 383 -21.74 22.65 10.60
N ILE A 384 -20.48 22.33 10.96
CA ILE A 384 -20.18 21.18 11.81
C ILE A 384 -20.82 21.36 13.20
N GLU A 385 -20.70 22.54 13.81
CA GLU A 385 -21.30 22.84 15.12
C GLU A 385 -22.83 22.69 15.11
N MET A 386 -23.50 23.09 14.02
CA MET A 386 -24.94 22.86 13.86
C MET A 386 -25.30 21.38 13.85
N ALA A 387 -24.55 20.57 13.08
CA ALA A 387 -24.79 19.14 13.01
C ALA A 387 -24.48 18.45 14.36
N ASP A 388 -23.49 18.93 15.10
CA ASP A 388 -23.15 18.42 16.43
C ASP A 388 -24.25 18.72 17.45
N LYS A 389 -24.79 19.94 17.45
CA LYS A 389 -25.99 20.30 18.23
C LYS A 389 -27.17 19.40 17.90
N ALA A 390 -27.37 19.05 16.63
CA ALA A 390 -28.40 18.11 16.22
C ALA A 390 -28.15 16.68 16.75
N VAL A 391 -26.90 16.21 16.78
CA VAL A 391 -26.55 14.92 17.43
C VAL A 391 -26.90 14.96 18.92
N TYR A 392 -26.56 16.06 19.62
CA TYR A 392 -26.89 16.22 21.03
C TYR A 392 -28.41 16.15 21.28
N GLN A 393 -29.21 16.82 20.45
CA GLN A 393 -30.67 16.75 20.48
C GLN A 393 -31.19 15.34 20.18
N ALA A 394 -30.60 14.63 19.23
CA ALA A 394 -30.94 13.25 18.93
C ALA A 394 -30.69 12.34 20.14
N LYS A 395 -29.55 12.51 20.83
CA LYS A 395 -29.23 11.76 22.06
C LYS A 395 -30.21 12.09 23.20
N ALA A 396 -30.60 13.34 23.34
CA ALA A 396 -31.59 13.79 24.33
C ALA A 396 -33.00 13.25 24.02
N SER A 397 -33.34 13.09 22.75
CA SER A 397 -34.65 12.59 22.28
C SER A 397 -34.79 11.06 22.33
N GLY A 398 -33.93 10.36 23.08
CA GLY A 398 -33.99 8.91 23.25
C GLY A 398 -33.04 8.10 22.35
N ARG A 399 -32.12 8.76 21.63
CA ARG A 399 -31.11 8.12 20.74
C ARG A 399 -31.74 7.39 19.54
N ASN A 400 -30.88 6.76 18.72
CA ASN A 400 -31.31 5.99 17.55
C ASN A 400 -32.27 6.75 16.62
N CYS A 401 -32.01 8.04 16.42
CA CYS A 401 -32.86 8.95 15.65
C CYS A 401 -32.02 9.97 14.89
N ILE A 402 -32.69 10.71 14.01
CA ILE A 402 -32.09 11.71 13.14
C ILE A 402 -32.70 13.07 13.48
N VAL A 403 -31.85 14.10 13.65
CA VAL A 403 -32.25 15.50 13.90
C VAL A 403 -31.48 16.42 12.95
N TYR A 404 -32.06 17.54 12.53
CA TYR A 404 -31.48 18.46 11.54
C TYR A 404 -31.97 19.90 11.67
#